data_AF-A0A382DGK5-F1
#
_entry.id   AF-A0A382DGK5-F1
#
_cell.length_a   1.000
_cell.length_b   1.000
_cell.length_c   1.000
_cell.angle_alpha   90.00
_cell.angle_beta   90.00
_cell.angle_gamma   90.00
#
_symmetry.space_group_name_H-M   'P 1'
#
loop_
_entity.id
_entity.type
_entity.pdbx_description
1 polymer ?
#
loop_
_entity_poly.entity_id
_entity_poly.type
_entity_poly.pdbx_seq_one_letter_code
_entity_poly.pdbx_strand_id
1 'polypeptide(L)'
;MDTSRKNPLRRDVNRLGNSSIFPPHVIDDIHVKSELGRYRMRGFSVFKKIPHWDDLTFLPGTLTRFVIEGYREKCETKTVIGPRAKRPLELEIP
;
A
#
# COMPACT_ATOMS: atom_id res chain seq x y z
N MET A 1 21.41 -15.11 -38.21
CA MET A 1 21.27 -14.79 -36.77
C MET A 1 21.46 -13.29 -36.62
N ASP A 2 20.38 -12.54 -36.74
CA ASP A 2 20.42 -11.08 -36.66
C ASP A 2 20.34 -10.67 -35.18
N THR A 3 21.46 -10.20 -34.63
CA THR A 3 21.50 -9.65 -33.27
C THR A 3 21.00 -8.23 -33.34
N SER A 4 19.68 -8.07 -33.32
CA SER A 4 19.03 -6.77 -33.17
C SER A 4 19.54 -6.09 -31.90
N ARG A 5 20.53 -5.19 -32.06
CA ARG A 5 21.00 -4.31 -31.01
C ARG A 5 19.84 -3.39 -30.65
N LYS A 6 19.06 -3.76 -29.64
CA LYS A 6 18.05 -2.87 -29.07
C LYS A 6 18.78 -1.66 -28.50
N ASN A 7 18.62 -0.53 -29.16
CA ASN A 7 19.12 0.75 -28.69
C ASN A 7 18.55 0.99 -27.28
N PRO A 8 19.36 1.39 -26.28
CA PRO A 8 18.79 1.86 -25.02
C PRO A 8 17.85 3.02 -25.35
N LEU A 9 16.61 2.96 -24.84
CA LEU A 9 15.60 3.97 -25.11
C LEU A 9 16.14 5.33 -24.65
N ARG A 10 16.49 6.18 -25.62
CA ARG A 10 17.03 7.53 -25.42
C ARG A 10 15.90 8.47 -25.01
N ARG A 11 15.27 8.19 -23.87
CA ARG A 11 14.16 8.99 -23.35
C ARG A 11 14.57 9.70 -22.07
N ASP A 12 14.13 10.94 -21.94
CA ASP A 12 14.40 11.77 -20.79
C ASP A 12 13.45 11.37 -19.65
N VAL A 13 13.99 10.63 -18.67
CA VAL A 13 13.28 10.20 -17.47
C VAL A 13 12.83 11.37 -16.58
N ASN A 14 13.30 12.61 -16.86
CA ASN A 14 12.91 13.81 -16.12
C ASN A 14 11.74 14.57 -16.75
N ARG A 15 11.30 14.20 -17.96
CA ARG A 15 10.11 14.74 -18.64
C ARG A 15 8.92 13.78 -18.56
N LEU A 16 8.65 13.27 -17.36
CA LEU A 16 7.43 12.52 -17.09
C LEU A 16 6.30 13.52 -16.85
N GLY A 17 5.15 13.34 -17.51
CA GLY A 17 3.99 14.20 -17.28
C GLY A 17 3.57 14.15 -15.81
N ASN A 18 3.08 15.26 -15.26
CA ASN A 18 2.52 15.27 -13.91
C ASN A 18 1.08 14.80 -13.95
N SER A 19 0.75 13.78 -13.16
CA SER A 19 -0.62 13.34 -12.94
C SER A 19 -0.88 13.13 -11.44
N SER A 20 -2.10 13.42 -11.00
CA SER A 20 -2.50 13.23 -9.60
C SER A 20 -2.68 11.75 -9.23
N ILE A 21 -2.99 10.92 -10.21
CA ILE A 21 -3.32 9.50 -10.02
C ILE A 21 -2.09 8.61 -10.22
N PHE A 22 -1.24 8.93 -11.19
CA PHE A 22 -0.04 8.15 -11.51
C PHE A 22 1.22 8.92 -11.11
N PRO A 23 1.97 8.44 -10.11
CA PRO A 23 3.29 8.96 -9.81
C PRO A 23 4.23 8.82 -11.02
N PRO A 24 5.28 9.64 -11.14
CA PRO A 24 6.20 9.61 -12.29
C PRO A 24 6.75 8.21 -12.60
N HIS A 25 7.08 7.42 -11.58
CA HIS A 25 7.60 6.05 -11.79
C HIS A 25 6.57 5.09 -12.42
N VAL A 26 5.27 5.31 -12.19
CA VAL A 26 4.19 4.52 -12.79
C VAL A 26 4.00 4.94 -14.25
N ILE A 27 4.02 6.25 -14.51
CA ILE A 27 3.94 6.80 -15.88
C ILE A 27 5.12 6.30 -16.73
N ASP A 28 6.32 6.28 -16.15
CA ASP A 28 7.51 5.76 -16.82
C ASP A 28 7.34 4.29 -17.23
N ASP A 29 6.81 3.46 -16.32
CA ASP A 29 6.55 2.04 -16.54
C ASP A 29 5.44 1.79 -17.58
N ILE A 30 4.39 2.62 -17.59
CA ILE A 30 3.34 2.60 -18.63
C ILE A 30 3.96 2.84 -20.01
N HIS A 31 4.80 3.87 -20.15
CA HIS A 31 5.46 4.19 -21.41
C HIS A 31 6.41 3.07 -21.88
N VAL A 32 7.16 2.45 -20.96
CA VAL A 32 8.01 1.28 -21.29
C VAL A 32 7.16 0.14 -21.83
N LYS A 33 6.06 -0.18 -21.14
CA LYS A 33 5.18 -1.29 -21.52
C LYS A 33 4.53 -1.05 -22.88
N SER A 34 4.13 0.18 -23.19
CA SER A 34 3.56 0.52 -24.51
C SER A 34 4.57 0.37 -25.64
N GLU A 35 5.84 0.71 -25.42
CA GLU A 35 6.88 0.59 -26.47
C GLU A 35 7.36 -0.85 -26.66
N LEU A 36 7.51 -1.61 -25.57
CA LEU A 36 7.97 -3.00 -25.64
C LEU A 36 6.86 -3.96 -26.10
N GLY A 37 5.59 -3.59 -25.93
CA GLY A 37 4.44 -4.45 -26.15
C GLY A 37 4.38 -5.68 -25.23
N ARG A 38 5.26 -5.73 -24.21
CA ARG A 38 5.41 -6.82 -23.24
C ARG A 38 5.92 -6.24 -21.91
N TYR A 39 5.74 -7.00 -20.83
CA TYR A 39 6.29 -6.63 -19.53
C TYR A 39 7.83 -6.64 -19.54
N ARG A 40 8.43 -5.66 -18.84
CA ARG A 40 9.88 -5.63 -18.61
C ARG A 40 10.24 -6.75 -17.63
N MET A 41 11.01 -7.73 -18.09
CA MET A 41 11.62 -8.72 -17.20
C MET A 41 12.65 -8.01 -16.32
N ARG A 42 12.48 -8.06 -15.00
CA ARG A 42 13.41 -7.50 -14.01
C ARG A 42 13.76 -8.60 -12.99
N GLY A 43 15.04 -8.75 -12.67
CA GLY A 43 15.48 -9.52 -11.51
C GLY A 43 15.31 -8.69 -10.23
N PHE A 44 15.01 -9.34 -9.11
CA PHE A 44 14.58 -8.80 -7.80
C PHE A 44 13.05 -8.73 -7.58
N SER A 45 12.65 -9.06 -6.34
CA SER A 45 11.31 -9.44 -5.87
C SER A 45 10.18 -8.38 -6.05
N VAL A 46 8.95 -8.84 -5.82
CA VAL A 46 7.62 -8.19 -5.76
C VAL A 46 7.40 -6.89 -6.54
N PHE A 47 6.57 -6.99 -7.60
CA PHE A 47 5.98 -5.88 -8.36
C PHE A 47 4.71 -5.26 -7.72
N LYS A 48 4.24 -5.80 -6.59
CA LYS A 48 3.02 -5.32 -5.94
C LYS A 48 3.30 -4.09 -5.11
N LYS A 49 2.33 -3.16 -5.08
CA LYS A 49 2.30 -2.04 -4.13
C LYS A 49 2.47 -2.60 -2.72
N ILE A 50 3.37 -1.99 -1.95
CA ILE A 50 3.50 -2.27 -0.52
C ILE A 50 2.18 -1.86 0.13
N PRO A 51 1.50 -2.74 0.88
CA PRO A 51 0.22 -2.40 1.48
C PRO A 51 0.36 -1.17 2.38
N HIS A 52 -0.56 -0.23 2.24
CA HIS A 52 -0.66 0.98 3.06
C HIS A 52 -1.86 0.89 4.00
N TRP A 53 -1.90 1.77 5.01
CA TRP A 53 -3.03 1.87 5.94
C TRP A 53 -4.36 2.15 5.24
N ASP A 54 -4.34 2.83 4.09
CA ASP A 54 -5.54 3.12 3.29
C ASP A 54 -6.13 1.89 2.63
N ASP A 55 -5.36 0.80 2.52
CA ASP A 55 -5.83 -0.45 1.94
C ASP A 55 -6.62 -1.29 2.98
N LEU A 56 -6.78 -0.82 4.22
CA LEU A 56 -7.55 -1.49 5.27
C LEU A 56 -9.06 -1.27 5.10
N THR A 57 -9.83 -2.36 5.14
CA THR A 57 -11.30 -2.32 5.15
C THR A 57 -11.82 -2.78 6.51
N PHE A 58 -12.53 -1.91 7.22
CA PHE A 58 -13.22 -2.26 8.46
C PHE A 58 -14.56 -2.92 8.14
N LEU A 59 -14.81 -4.10 8.71
CA LEU A 59 -16.07 -4.81 8.54
C LEU A 59 -17.05 -4.40 9.64
N PRO A 60 -18.18 -3.74 9.31
CA PRO A 60 -19.17 -3.40 10.31
C PRO A 60 -19.94 -4.65 10.77
N GLY A 61 -20.30 -4.70 12.04
CA GLY A 61 -21.18 -5.75 12.57
C GLY A 61 -22.62 -5.51 12.12
N THR A 62 -23.01 -5.98 10.93
CA THR A 62 -24.35 -5.73 10.36
C THR A 62 -25.29 -6.93 10.41
N LEU A 63 -24.76 -8.15 10.55
CA LEU A 63 -25.56 -9.37 10.36
C LEU A 63 -25.91 -10.10 11.66
N THR A 64 -24.93 -10.42 12.50
CA THR A 64 -25.12 -11.37 13.61
C THR A 64 -25.17 -10.74 14.99
N ARG A 65 -24.76 -9.47 15.13
CA ARG A 65 -24.71 -8.75 16.41
C ARG A 65 -25.13 -7.30 16.21
N PHE A 66 -25.88 -6.77 17.16
CA PHE A 66 -26.21 -5.36 17.20
C PHE A 66 -24.96 -4.52 17.46
N VAL A 67 -24.83 -3.43 16.72
CA VAL A 67 -23.76 -2.45 16.91
C VAL A 67 -24.01 -1.72 18.22
N ILE A 68 -22.97 -1.59 19.04
CA ILE A 68 -23.06 -0.80 20.27
C ILE A 68 -23.14 0.70 19.93
N GLU A 69 -24.00 1.43 20.64
CA GLU A 69 -24.11 2.87 20.45
C GLU A 69 -23.02 3.59 21.28
N GLY A 70 -22.03 4.17 20.60
CA GLY A 70 -20.85 4.76 21.25
C GLY A 70 -21.12 5.91 22.24
N TYR A 71 -22.31 6.52 22.22
CA TYR A 71 -22.72 7.54 23.21
C TYR A 71 -23.50 6.99 24.40
N ARG A 72 -24.17 5.84 24.22
CA ARG A 72 -25.03 5.26 25.27
C ARG A 72 -24.37 4.09 25.99
N GLU A 73 -23.44 3.44 25.32
CA GLU A 73 -22.76 2.26 25.83
C GLU A 73 -21.29 2.58 26.07
N LYS A 74 -20.79 2.22 27.26
CA LYS A 74 -19.40 2.45 27.62
C LYS A 74 -18.50 1.47 26.85
N CYS A 75 -17.59 2.00 26.05
CA CYS A 75 -16.49 1.24 25.46
C CYS A 75 -15.28 1.26 26.42
N GLU A 76 -14.74 0.11 26.76
CA GLU A 76 -13.53 0.02 27.59
C GLU A 76 -12.27 0.22 26.73
N THR A 77 -11.56 1.33 26.95
CA THR A 77 -10.34 1.69 26.23
C THR A 77 -9.06 1.49 27.04
N LYS A 78 -9.16 0.84 28.21
CA LYS A 78 -8.03 0.60 29.10
C LYS A 78 -6.97 -0.23 28.38
N THR A 79 -5.76 0.29 28.29
CA THR A 79 -4.65 -0.37 27.59
C THR A 79 -3.60 -0.84 28.60
N VAL A 80 -3.24 -2.13 28.54
CA VAL A 80 -2.18 -2.71 29.39
C VAL A 80 -0.99 -3.06 28.51
N ILE A 81 0.11 -2.31 28.66
CA ILE A 81 1.35 -2.57 27.93
C ILE A 81 2.21 -3.56 28.73
N GLY A 82 2.58 -4.65 28.08
CA GLY A 82 3.36 -5.72 28.69
C GLY A 82 2.58 -6.49 29.75
N PRO A 83 1.43 -7.10 29.45
CA PRO A 83 0.57 -7.79 30.44
C PRO A 83 1.26 -8.97 31.15
N ARG A 84 2.33 -9.51 30.56
CA ARG A 84 3.15 -10.59 31.14
C ARG A 84 4.45 -10.08 31.78
N ALA A 85 4.69 -8.77 31.81
CA ALA A 85 5.87 -8.20 32.44
C ALA A 85 5.73 -8.23 33.98
N LYS A 86 6.86 -8.20 34.69
CA LYS A 86 6.89 -8.13 36.17
C LYS A 86 6.18 -6.87 36.72
N ARG A 87 6.19 -5.79 35.93
CA ARG A 87 5.49 -4.52 36.22
C ARG A 87 4.83 -4.03 34.92
N PRO A 88 3.57 -4.41 34.64
CA PRO A 88 2.84 -3.93 33.48
C PRO A 88 2.51 -2.43 33.63
N LEU A 89 2.39 -1.73 32.50
CA LEU A 89 1.92 -0.35 32.46
C LEU A 89 0.43 -0.33 32.14
N GLU A 90 -0.38 0.18 33.07
CA GLU A 90 -1.82 0.34 32.90
C GLU A 90 -2.14 1.79 32.52
N LEU A 91 -2.82 1.98 31.39
CA LEU A 91 -3.27 3.27 30.88
C LEU A 91 -4.80 3.29 30.84
N GLU A 92 -5.42 4.30 31.45
CA GLU A 92 -6.88 4.45 31.40
C GLU A 92 -7.38 4.90 30.03
N ILE A 93 -6.54 5.60 29.27
CA ILE A 93 -6.82 6.16 27.95
C ILE A 93 -5.76 5.65 26.96
N PRO A 94 -6.12 5.33 25.70
CA PRO A 94 -5.17 4.90 24.67
C PRO A 94 -4.09 5.92 24.36
#